data_AF-A0A3B9H479-F1
#
_entry.id   AF-A0A3B9H479-F1
#
_cell.length_a   1.000
_cell.length_b   1.000
_cell.length_c   1.000
_cell.angle_alpha   90.00
_cell.angle_beta   90.00
_cell.angle_gamma   90.00
#
_symmetry.space_group_name_H-M   'P 1'
#
loop_
_entity.id
_entity.type
_entity.pdbx_description
1 polymer ?
#
loop_
_entity_poly.entity_id
_entity_poly.type
_entity_poly.pdbx_seq_one_letter_code
_entity_poly.pdbx_strand_id
1 'polypeptide(L)' 'MRPTLRQLQYIVAVAESGRFRDAATQLGVSQPSLSEQIS' A
#
# COMPACT_ATOMS: atom_id res chain seq x y z
N MET A 1 -6.44 9.90 14.34
CA MET A 1 -5.06 9.77 13.83
C MET A 1 -4.93 10.56 12.54
N ARG A 2 -3.76 11.15 12.26
CA ARG A 2 -3.43 11.66 10.92
C ARG A 2 -2.66 10.56 10.17
N PRO A 3 -3.03 10.20 8.94
CA PRO A 3 -2.29 9.20 8.18
C PRO A 3 -0.86 9.68 7.89
N THR A 4 0.07 8.74 7.84
CA THR A 4 1.44 9.03 7.39
C THR A 4 1.49 9.14 5.87
N LEU A 5 2.51 9.84 5.34
CA LEU A 5 2.73 9.90 3.89
C LEU A 5 2.88 8.51 3.28
N ARG A 6 3.53 7.57 3.99
CA ARG A 6 3.71 6.19 3.54
C ARG A 6 2.37 5.46 3.38
N GLN A 7 1.43 5.66 4.30
CA GLN A 7 0.09 5.07 4.19
C GLN A 7 -0.68 5.64 2.99
N LEU A 8 -0.55 6.95 2.73
CA LEU A 8 -1.15 7.57 1.54
C LEU A 8 -0.54 7.01 0.24
N GLN A 9 0.78 6.80 0.19
CA GLN A 9 1.45 6.16 -0.95
C GLN A 9 0.93 4.74 -1.20
N TYR A 10 0.65 3.97 -0.13
CA TYR A 10 0.07 2.63 -0.28
C TYR A 10 -1.34 2.67 -0.86
N ILE A 11 -2.16 3.62 -0.41
CA ILE A 11 -3.51 3.82 -0.97
C ILE A 11 -3.44 4.17 -2.46
N VAL A 12 -2.56 5.11 -2.85
CA VAL A 12 -2.38 5.48 -4.26
C VAL A 12 -1.89 4.29 -5.09
N ALA A 13 -0.88 3.56 -4.62
CA ALA A 13 -0.36 2.39 -5.34
C ALA A 13 -1.42 1.30 -5.55
N VAL A 14 -2.27 1.03 -4.55
CA VAL A 14 -3.38 0.08 -4.68
C VAL A 14 -4.43 0.59 -5.66
N ALA A 15 -4.76 1.89 -5.63
CA ALA A 15 -5.71 2.50 -6.55
C ALA A 15 -5.23 2.44 -8.01
N GLU A 16 -3.94 2.66 -8.25
CA GLU A 16 -3.32 2.59 -9.60
C GLU A 16 -3.17 1.14 -10.08
N SER A 17 -2.78 0.22 -9.20
CA SER A 17 -2.54 -1.18 -9.55
C SER A 17 -3.82 -2.02 -9.65
N GLY A 18 -4.88 -1.63 -8.93
CA GLY A 18 -6.11 -2.42 -8.77
C GLY A 18 -5.95 -3.71 -7.97
N ARG A 19 -4.73 -4.06 -7.54
CA ARG A 19 -4.40 -5.29 -6.81
C ARG A 19 -3.33 -5.03 -5.75
N PHE A 20 -3.57 -5.51 -4.53
CA PHE A 20 -2.64 -5.38 -3.40
C PHE A 20 -1.27 -6.03 -3.65
N ARG A 21 -1.25 -7.18 -4.31
CA ARG A 21 -0.01 -7.91 -4.61
C ARG A 21 0.88 -7.13 -5.58
N ASP A 22 0.27 -6.50 -6.58
CA ASP A 22 0.99 -5.74 -7.60
C ASP A 22 1.54 -4.45 -7.01
N ALA A 23 0.72 -3.75 -6.20
CA ALA A 23 1.15 -2.58 -5.44
C ALA A 23 2.30 -2.90 -4.47
N ALA A 24 2.23 -4.03 -3.75
CA ALA A 24 3.30 -4.45 -2.85
C ALA A 24 4.60 -4.75 -3.60
N THR A 25 4.49 -5.39 -4.77
CA THR A 25 5.63 -5.67 -5.66
C THR A 25 6.27 -4.38 -6.17
N GLN A 26 5.46 -3.41 -6.62
CA GLN A 26 5.92 -2.10 -7.07
C GLN A 26 6.63 -1.32 -5.95
N LEU A 27 6.15 -1.44 -4.71
CA LEU A 27 6.67 -0.71 -3.56
C LEU A 27 7.82 -1.43 -2.83
N GLY A 28 8.21 -2.62 -3.29
CA GLY A 28 9.29 -3.42 -2.68
C GLY A 28 8.97 -3.90 -1.26
N VAL A 29 7.70 -4.19 -0.96
CA VAL A 29 7.24 -4.67 0.36
C VAL A 29 6.46 -5.97 0.24
N SER A 30 6.24 -6.66 1.36
CA SER A 30 5.33 -7.80 1.38
C SER A 30 3.87 -7.33 1.32
N GLN A 31 3.01 -8.10 0.64
CA GLN A 31 1.59 -7.80 0.56
C GLN A 31 0.88 -7.76 1.93
N PRO A 32 1.21 -8.64 2.91
CA PRO A 32 0.68 -8.53 4.27
C PRO A 32 1.07 -7.21 4.96
N SER A 33 2.34 -6.80 4.86
CA SER A 33 2.80 -5.53 5.45
C SER A 33 2.10 -4.31 4.87
N LEU A 34 1.83 -4.31 3.56
CA LEU A 34 1.05 -3.25 2.92
C LEU A 34 -0.38 -3.19 3.48
N SER A 35 -1.01 -4.36 3.65
CA SER A 35 -2.42 -4.46 4.10
C SER A 35 -2.58 -4.03 5.56
N GLU A 36 -1.67 -4.44 6.45
CA GLU A 36 -1.65 -4.01 7.86
C GLU A 36 -1.51 -2.51 8.03
N GLN A 37 -0.81 -1.83 7.12
CA GLN A 37 -0.56 -0.39 7.23
C GLN A 37 -1.76 0.47 6.79
N ILE A 38 -2.67 -0.08 5.97
CA ILE A 38 -3.83 0.66 5.47
C ILE A 38 -5.17 0.21 6.07
N SER A 39 -5.20 -0.92 6.78
CA SER A 39 -6.37 -1.37 7.55
C SER A 39 -6.53 -0.57 8.83
#